data_AF-A0A0N0V1J9-F1
#
_entry.id   AF-A0A0N0V1J9-F1
#
_cell.length_a   1.000
_cell.length_b   1.000
_cell.length_c   1.000
_cell.angle_alpha   90.00
_cell.angle_beta   90.00
_cell.angle_gamma   90.00
#
_symmetry.space_group_name_H-M   'P 1'
#
loop_
_entity.id
_entity.type
_entity.pdbx_description
1 polymer ?
#
loop_
_entity_poly.entity_id
_entity_poly.type
_entity_poly.pdbx_seq_one_letter_code
_entity_poly.pdbx_strand_id
1 'polypeptide(L)'
;MKYVKVNGNLQIEISYINKFETHTTHHVLVLGYKYYKNIYIETYCLLKEDIKIFRFDRIQKCKDLKTGKEIDLHDHINSLNPEDYLSYRFSEILTILYFIIKEDADDQCGKEKRMVIREYIQKLIPNKEITLNNIDVALKKNNVLSSIMGFKVFFGKYKNNTTDLISLIQCCRDIIHNHPLEKEIIEYLKKKEKQFNEFTKFRHANIAAA
;
A
#
# COMPACT_ATOMS: atom_id res chain seq x y z
N MET A 1 -8.48 7.36 -12.18
CA MET A 1 -8.04 8.40 -11.22
C MET A 1 -9.15 8.56 -10.20
N LYS A 2 -8.87 8.37 -8.90
CA LYS A 2 -9.91 8.45 -7.85
C LYS A 2 -9.67 9.70 -7.00
N TYR A 3 -10.73 10.46 -6.76
CA TYR A 3 -10.73 11.66 -5.91
C TYR A 3 -11.54 11.41 -4.64
N VAL A 4 -10.97 11.77 -3.50
CA VAL A 4 -11.62 11.70 -2.19
C VAL A 4 -11.73 13.11 -1.65
N LYS A 5 -12.95 13.63 -1.52
CA LYS A 5 -13.19 14.95 -0.95
C LYS A 5 -13.05 14.89 0.57
N VAL A 6 -12.37 15.86 1.17
CA VAL A 6 -12.35 16.00 2.64
C VAL A 6 -13.52 16.89 3.05
N ASN A 7 -14.43 16.34 3.86
CA ASN A 7 -15.49 17.13 4.48
C ASN A 7 -14.92 17.77 5.77
N GLY A 8 -14.23 18.89 5.63
CA GLY A 8 -13.69 19.61 6.77
C GLY A 8 -12.84 20.82 6.37
N ASN A 9 -12.83 21.85 7.22
CA ASN A 9 -11.99 23.03 7.04
C ASN A 9 -10.59 22.80 7.63
N LEU A 10 -9.90 21.74 7.20
CA LEU A 10 -8.54 21.43 7.64
C LEU A 10 -7.57 22.42 6.99
N GLN A 11 -7.08 23.36 7.79
CA GLN A 11 -6.10 24.36 7.39
C GLN A 11 -4.74 23.96 7.93
N ILE A 12 -3.76 23.81 7.04
CA ILE A 12 -2.43 23.31 7.39
C ILE A 12 -1.33 24.17 6.78
N GLU A 13 -0.20 24.17 7.47
CA GLU A 13 1.08 24.59 6.95
C GLU A 13 1.82 23.36 6.41
N ILE A 14 2.18 23.39 5.14
CA ILE A 14 2.94 22.33 4.47
C ILE A 14 4.36 22.81 4.22
N SER A 15 5.34 22.11 4.77
CA SER A 15 6.73 22.20 4.34
C SER A 15 6.95 21.25 3.16
N TYR A 16 7.29 21.79 1.98
CA TYR A 16 7.31 21.05 0.71
C TYR A 16 8.64 21.20 -0.01
N ILE A 17 9.21 20.08 -0.47
CA ILE A 17 10.37 20.07 -1.36
C ILE A 17 9.92 19.93 -2.82
N ASN A 18 10.25 20.91 -3.66
CA ASN A 18 9.85 20.88 -5.06
C ASN A 18 10.75 19.93 -5.88
N LYS A 19 10.49 19.81 -7.20
CA LYS A 19 11.28 18.95 -8.10
C LYS A 19 12.74 19.41 -8.31
N PHE A 20 13.06 20.62 -7.87
CA PHE A 20 14.37 21.26 -7.93
C PHE A 20 15.02 21.35 -6.54
N GLU A 21 14.54 20.53 -5.59
CA GLU A 21 15.05 20.47 -4.21
C GLU A 21 14.94 21.78 -3.42
N THR A 22 14.10 22.71 -3.88
CA THR A 22 13.82 23.94 -3.14
C THR A 22 12.75 23.68 -2.09
N HIS A 23 13.05 24.07 -0.85
CA HIS A 23 12.11 24.03 0.26
C HIS A 23 11.18 25.24 0.23
N THR A 24 9.88 25.00 0.34
CA THR A 24 8.85 26.04 0.35
C THR A 24 7.79 25.73 1.39
N THR A 25 7.26 26.76 2.03
CA THR A 25 6.17 26.64 3.00
C THR A 25 4.88 27.18 2.40
N HIS A 26 3.77 26.46 2.58
CA HIS A 26 2.47 26.86 2.05
C HIS A 26 1.41 26.77 3.15
N HIS A 27 0.61 27.82 3.32
CA HIS A 27 -0.60 27.80 4.14
C HIS A 27 -1.80 27.49 3.24
N VAL A 28 -2.46 26.37 3.53
CA VAL A 28 -3.44 25.82 2.60
C VAL A 28 -4.64 25.22 3.33
N LEU A 29 -5.79 25.25 2.67
CA LEU A 29 -6.98 24.49 3.04
C LEU A 29 -7.00 23.19 2.24
N VAL A 30 -7.10 22.04 2.92
CA VAL A 30 -7.19 20.73 2.25
C VAL A 30 -8.60 20.54 1.68
N LEU A 31 -8.68 20.32 0.37
CA LEU A 31 -9.94 20.10 -0.35
C LEU A 31 -10.23 18.61 -0.57
N GLY A 32 -9.17 17.84 -0.83
CA GLY A 32 -9.29 16.44 -1.19
C GLY A 32 -7.96 15.76 -1.50
N TYR A 33 -8.04 14.45 -1.73
CA TYR A 33 -6.91 13.61 -2.10
C TYR A 33 -7.16 12.97 -3.46
N LYS A 34 -6.13 12.98 -4.31
CA LYS A 34 -6.12 12.31 -5.62
C LYS A 34 -5.15 11.14 -5.56
N TYR A 35 -5.68 9.94 -5.83
CA TYR A 35 -4.88 8.73 -5.97
C TYR A 35 -4.54 8.51 -7.44
N TYR A 36 -3.26 8.69 -7.77
CA TYR A 36 -2.65 8.30 -9.04
C TYR A 36 -1.40 7.45 -8.74
N LYS A 37 -0.42 7.32 -9.65
CA LYS A 37 0.87 6.66 -9.37
C LYS A 37 1.51 7.15 -8.05
N ASN A 38 1.21 8.38 -7.62
CA ASN A 38 1.48 8.92 -6.28
C ASN A 38 0.18 9.39 -5.60
N ILE A 39 0.18 9.57 -4.27
CA ILE A 39 -0.86 10.33 -3.56
C ILE A 39 -0.61 11.81 -3.81
N TYR A 40 -1.67 12.54 -4.14
CA TYR A 40 -1.63 13.99 -4.26
C TYR A 40 -2.67 14.61 -3.34
N ILE A 41 -2.33 15.73 -2.72
CA ILE A 41 -3.26 16.53 -1.92
C ILE A 41 -3.67 17.73 -2.77
N GLU A 42 -4.96 17.86 -3.01
CA GLU A 42 -5.55 19.05 -3.61
C GLU A 42 -5.92 20.03 -2.51
N THR A 43 -5.47 21.26 -2.67
CA THR A 43 -5.55 22.28 -1.64
C THR A 43 -5.88 23.64 -2.25
N TYR A 44 -6.48 24.51 -1.46
CA TYR A 44 -6.63 25.92 -1.79
C TYR A 44 -5.59 26.72 -1.01
N CYS A 45 -4.68 27.41 -1.71
CA CYS A 45 -3.64 28.20 -1.08
C CYS A 45 -4.20 29.52 -0.56
N LEU A 46 -4.15 29.72 0.76
CA LEU A 46 -4.79 30.85 1.42
C LEU A 46 -4.16 32.20 1.05
N LEU A 47 -2.85 32.23 0.77
CA LEU A 47 -2.12 33.46 0.45
C LEU A 47 -2.21 33.86 -1.02
N LYS A 48 -2.37 32.88 -1.92
CA LYS A 48 -2.35 33.11 -3.38
C LYS A 48 -3.73 32.96 -4.02
N GLU A 49 -4.73 32.58 -3.21
CA GLU A 49 -6.12 32.39 -3.62
C GLU A 49 -6.30 31.44 -4.83
N ASP A 50 -5.43 30.44 -4.94
CA ASP A 50 -5.40 29.50 -6.07
C ASP A 50 -5.32 28.04 -5.60
N ILE A 51 -5.82 27.13 -6.44
CA ILE A 51 -5.77 25.69 -6.19
C ILE A 51 -4.36 25.18 -6.50
N LYS A 52 -3.78 24.47 -5.53
CA LYS A 52 -2.50 23.77 -5.69
C LYS A 52 -2.63 22.30 -5.38
N ILE A 53 -1.88 21.51 -6.15
CA ILE A 53 -1.76 20.08 -5.96
C ILE A 53 -0.34 19.76 -5.51
N PHE A 54 -0.23 19.14 -4.35
CA PHE A 54 1.05 18.72 -3.77
C PHE A 54 1.20 17.20 -3.87
N ARG A 55 2.38 16.72 -4.26
CA ARG A 55 2.69 15.29 -4.22
C ARG A 55 3.03 14.90 -2.78
N PHE A 56 2.37 13.90 -2.25
CA PHE A 56 2.41 13.57 -0.83
C PHE A 56 3.83 13.23 -0.35
N ASP A 57 4.56 12.42 -1.11
CA ASP A 57 5.95 12.00 -0.84
C ASP A 57 6.97 13.14 -0.78
N ARG A 58 6.59 14.35 -1.18
CA ARG A 58 7.42 15.57 -1.14
C ARG A 58 7.05 16.50 0.01
N ILE A 59 6.05 16.13 0.81
CA ILE A 59 5.69 16.85 2.02
C ILE A 59 6.64 16.37 3.13
N GLN A 60 7.42 17.29 3.67
CA GLN A 60 8.40 17.02 4.72
C GLN A 60 7.77 17.09 6.10
N LYS A 61 6.92 18.10 6.32
CA LYS A 61 6.22 18.35 7.58
C LYS A 61 4.86 18.97 7.30
N CYS A 62 3.91 18.69 8.19
CA CYS A 62 2.59 19.28 8.15
C CYS A 62 2.19 19.73 9.55
N LYS A 63 1.67 20.95 9.68
CA LYS A 63 1.23 21.52 10.95
C LYS A 63 -0.19 22.06 10.83
N ASP A 64 -1.04 21.76 11.80
CA ASP A 64 -2.37 22.36 11.90
C ASP A 64 -2.24 23.86 12.17
N LEU A 65 -2.86 24.69 11.34
CA LEU A 65 -2.82 26.14 11.53
C LEU A 65 -3.67 26.61 12.72
N LYS A 66 -4.71 25.85 13.11
CA LYS A 66 -5.55 26.20 14.26
C LYS A 66 -4.92 25.80 15.58
N THR A 67 -4.43 24.57 15.67
CA THR A 67 -3.90 24.01 16.93
C THR A 67 -2.40 24.20 17.08
N GLY A 68 -1.68 24.48 16.00
CA GLY A 68 -0.23 24.59 15.97
C GLY A 68 0.49 23.25 16.17
N LYS A 69 -0.23 22.12 16.19
CA LYS A 69 0.36 20.78 16.37
C LYS A 69 0.80 20.21 15.03
N GLU A 70 1.90 19.47 15.04
CA GLU A 70 2.32 18.67 13.89
C GLU A 70 1.28 17.58 13.63
N ILE A 71 0.86 17.44 12.38
CA ILE A 71 -0.08 16.43 11.93
C ILE A 71 0.69 15.45 11.06
N ASP A 72 0.59 14.16 11.37
CA ASP A 72 0.92 13.14 10.39
C ASP A 72 -0.22 13.05 9.36
N LEU A 73 0.01 13.62 8.19
CA LEU A 73 -0.95 13.59 7.09
C LEU A 73 -1.23 12.16 6.61
N HIS A 74 -0.30 11.19 6.81
CA HIS A 74 -0.57 9.80 6.47
C HIS A 74 -1.65 9.26 7.39
N ASP A 75 -1.53 9.45 8.70
CA ASP A 75 -2.55 9.02 9.66
C ASP A 75 -3.89 9.72 9.44
N HIS A 76 -3.85 11.01 9.09
CA HIS A 76 -5.06 11.75 8.78
C HIS A 76 -5.76 11.27 7.49
N ILE A 77 -5.01 10.91 6.45
CA ILE A 77 -5.58 10.27 5.24
C ILE A 77 -6.12 8.88 5.58
N ASN A 78 -5.39 8.11 6.38
CA ASN A 78 -5.73 6.75 6.75
C ASN A 78 -7.11 6.67 7.43
N SER A 79 -7.43 7.63 8.31
CA SER A 79 -8.70 7.66 9.03
C SER A 79 -9.89 8.09 8.16
N LEU A 80 -9.67 8.93 7.15
CA LEU A 80 -10.75 9.44 6.30
C LEU A 80 -11.27 8.42 5.28
N ASN A 81 -10.41 7.55 4.76
CA ASN A 81 -10.83 6.51 3.80
C ASN A 81 -9.92 5.27 3.84
N PRO A 82 -10.03 4.44 4.89
CA PRO A 82 -9.09 3.34 5.15
C PRO A 82 -8.96 2.37 3.98
N GLU A 83 -10.06 2.03 3.31
CA GLU A 83 -10.09 1.07 2.21
C GLU A 83 -9.31 1.55 0.98
N ASP A 84 -9.39 2.84 0.68
CA ASP A 84 -8.71 3.43 -0.47
C ASP A 84 -7.21 3.58 -0.19
N TYR A 85 -6.85 3.94 1.04
CA TYR A 85 -5.48 3.89 1.50
C TYR A 85 -4.89 2.48 1.36
N LEU A 86 -5.60 1.46 1.88
CA LEU A 86 -5.17 0.06 1.78
C LEU A 86 -5.00 -0.37 0.33
N SER A 87 -6.01 -0.09 -0.50
CA SER A 87 -6.00 -0.43 -1.92
C SER A 87 -4.87 0.25 -2.67
N TYR A 88 -4.39 1.41 -2.22
CA TYR A 88 -3.26 2.10 -2.82
C TYR A 88 -1.92 1.58 -2.28
N ARG A 89 -1.71 1.70 -0.96
CA ARG A 89 -0.45 1.39 -0.28
C ARG A 89 -0.06 -0.07 -0.39
N PHE A 90 -1.04 -0.95 -0.31
CA PHE A 90 -0.86 -2.39 -0.37
C PHE A 90 -1.44 -3.00 -1.65
N SER A 91 -1.69 -2.19 -2.69
CA SER A 91 -2.24 -2.62 -3.99
C SER A 91 -1.62 -3.93 -4.49
N GLU A 92 -0.30 -3.98 -4.55
CA GLU A 92 0.42 -5.14 -5.07
C GLU A 92 0.21 -6.40 -4.22
N ILE A 93 0.30 -6.26 -2.90
CA ILE A 93 0.06 -7.37 -1.96
C ILE A 93 -1.38 -7.85 -2.07
N LEU A 94 -2.33 -6.92 -2.02
CA LEU A 94 -3.76 -7.22 -2.09
C LEU A 94 -4.13 -7.88 -3.42
N THR A 95 -3.56 -7.44 -4.55
CA THR A 95 -3.74 -8.08 -5.87
C THR A 95 -3.20 -9.52 -5.88
N ILE A 96 -2.02 -9.76 -5.30
CA ILE A 96 -1.41 -11.10 -5.21
C ILE A 96 -2.30 -12.02 -4.36
N LEU A 97 -2.69 -11.58 -3.17
CA LEU A 97 -3.49 -12.37 -2.23
C LEU A 97 -4.90 -12.61 -2.78
N TYR A 98 -5.54 -11.59 -3.38
CA TYR A 98 -6.86 -11.72 -3.98
C TYR A 98 -6.85 -12.74 -5.14
N PHE A 99 -5.80 -12.77 -5.96
CA PHE A 99 -5.69 -13.76 -7.03
C PHE A 99 -5.73 -15.21 -6.52
N ILE A 100 -5.16 -15.47 -5.35
CA ILE A 100 -5.11 -16.82 -4.76
C ILE A 100 -6.49 -17.22 -4.22
N ILE A 101 -7.22 -16.29 -3.60
CA ILE A 101 -8.49 -16.61 -2.90
C ILE A 101 -9.76 -16.38 -3.73
N LYS A 102 -9.66 -15.82 -4.95
CA LYS A 102 -10.83 -15.38 -5.73
C LYS A 102 -11.79 -16.52 -6.07
N GLU A 103 -11.30 -17.75 -6.22
CA GLU A 103 -12.10 -18.92 -6.59
C GLU A 103 -12.83 -19.53 -5.38
N ASP A 104 -12.35 -19.25 -4.16
CA ASP A 104 -12.92 -19.78 -2.92
C ASP A 104 -13.79 -18.73 -2.21
N ALA A 105 -14.18 -17.65 -2.89
CA ALA A 105 -14.73 -16.47 -2.24
C ALA A 105 -15.99 -16.76 -1.39
N ASP A 106 -16.81 -17.72 -1.79
CA ASP A 106 -18.10 -18.00 -1.15
C ASP A 106 -18.12 -19.31 -0.33
N ASP A 107 -17.00 -20.04 -0.26
CA ASP A 107 -16.92 -21.29 0.50
C ASP A 107 -16.30 -21.11 1.90
N GLN A 108 -16.40 -22.14 2.74
CA GLN A 108 -15.84 -22.14 4.09
C GLN A 108 -14.30 -22.00 4.07
N CYS A 109 -13.64 -22.54 3.04
CA CYS A 109 -12.20 -22.45 2.83
C CYS A 109 -11.76 -20.99 2.61
N GLY A 110 -12.51 -20.22 1.83
CA GLY A 110 -12.26 -18.80 1.61
C GLY A 110 -12.40 -17.94 2.86
N LYS A 111 -13.29 -18.30 3.80
CA LYS A 111 -13.38 -17.58 5.08
C LYS A 111 -12.10 -17.74 5.91
N GLU A 112 -11.57 -18.96 5.97
CA GLU A 112 -10.32 -19.26 6.68
C GLU A 112 -9.12 -18.58 6.01
N LYS A 113 -9.03 -18.65 4.67
CA LYS A 113 -7.99 -17.95 3.91
C LYS A 113 -8.04 -16.43 4.12
N ARG A 114 -9.23 -15.82 4.14
CA ARG A 114 -9.40 -14.38 4.42
C ARG A 114 -8.93 -14.01 5.82
N MET A 115 -9.12 -14.87 6.82
CA MET A 115 -8.60 -14.61 8.17
C MET A 115 -7.08 -14.49 8.18
N VAL A 116 -6.38 -15.44 7.57
CA VAL A 116 -4.91 -15.40 7.44
C VAL A 116 -4.45 -14.13 6.73
N ILE A 117 -5.12 -13.74 5.65
CA ILE A 117 -4.82 -12.50 4.93
C ILE A 117 -5.04 -11.27 5.81
N ARG A 118 -6.16 -11.20 6.55
CA ARG A 118 -6.43 -10.06 7.42
C ARG A 118 -5.36 -9.92 8.50
N GLU A 119 -4.97 -11.01 9.15
CA GLU A 119 -3.90 -11.01 10.15
C GLU A 119 -2.56 -10.57 9.56
N TYR A 120 -2.24 -11.04 8.36
CA TYR A 120 -1.05 -10.63 7.64
C TYR A 120 -1.05 -9.12 7.34
N ILE A 121 -2.13 -8.62 6.75
CA ILE A 121 -2.28 -7.20 6.40
C ILE A 121 -2.26 -6.31 7.66
N GLN A 122 -2.91 -6.72 8.75
CA GLN A 122 -2.88 -5.99 10.03
C GLN A 122 -1.47 -5.84 10.60
N LYS A 123 -0.60 -6.85 10.45
CA LYS A 123 0.80 -6.76 10.88
C LYS A 123 1.60 -5.73 10.07
N LEU A 124 1.20 -5.45 8.84
CA LEU A 124 1.86 -4.46 7.97
C LEU A 124 1.36 -3.03 8.19
N ILE A 125 0.19 -2.88 8.81
CA ILE A 125 -0.45 -1.58 9.00
C ILE A 125 -0.03 -1.00 10.36
N PRO A 126 0.55 0.21 10.39
CA PRO A 126 0.85 0.89 11.65
C PRO A 126 -0.41 1.43 12.37
N ASN A 127 -1.47 1.72 11.62
CA ASN A 127 -2.72 2.27 12.15
C ASN A 127 -3.70 1.19 12.67
N LYS A 128 -4.01 1.25 13.96
CA LYS A 128 -4.95 0.34 14.65
C LYS A 128 -6.43 0.58 14.35
N GLU A 129 -6.78 1.70 13.72
CA GLU A 129 -8.17 2.04 13.36
C GLU A 129 -8.66 1.29 12.13
N ILE A 130 -7.76 0.65 11.36
CA ILE A 130 -8.15 -0.14 10.19
C ILE A 130 -8.83 -1.45 10.63
N THR A 131 -10.10 -1.58 10.29
CA THR A 131 -10.90 -2.76 10.64
C THR A 131 -10.71 -3.91 9.63
N LEU A 132 -11.04 -5.14 10.06
CA LEU A 132 -11.05 -6.31 9.17
C LEU A 132 -11.96 -6.10 7.94
N ASN A 133 -13.09 -5.43 8.13
CA ASN A 133 -14.01 -5.11 7.04
C ASN A 133 -13.37 -4.18 6.00
N ASN A 134 -12.56 -3.20 6.43
CA ASN A 134 -11.85 -2.34 5.48
C ASN A 134 -10.85 -3.14 4.62
N ILE A 135 -10.21 -4.16 5.19
CA ILE A 135 -9.30 -5.06 4.47
C ILE A 135 -10.07 -5.88 3.43
N ASP A 136 -11.24 -6.44 3.78
CA ASP A 136 -12.06 -7.20 2.84
C ASP A 136 -12.55 -6.34 1.66
N VAL A 137 -12.98 -5.11 1.94
CA VAL A 137 -13.43 -4.19 0.89
C VAL A 137 -12.24 -3.79 0.01
N ALA A 138 -11.07 -3.53 0.59
CA ALA A 138 -9.85 -3.24 -0.17
C ALA A 138 -9.42 -4.43 -1.04
N LEU A 139 -9.49 -5.67 -0.52
CA LEU A 139 -9.20 -6.89 -1.29
C LEU A 139 -10.09 -6.98 -2.54
N LYS A 140 -11.41 -6.76 -2.39
CA LYS A 140 -12.38 -6.81 -3.50
C LYS A 140 -12.21 -5.68 -4.52
N LYS A 141 -11.69 -4.53 -4.11
CA LYS A 141 -11.47 -3.35 -4.97
C LYS A 141 -10.26 -3.48 -5.89
N ASN A 142 -9.34 -4.41 -5.62
CA ASN A 142 -8.09 -4.51 -6.35
C ASN A 142 -8.24 -5.18 -7.72
N ASN A 143 -7.34 -4.83 -8.65
CA ASN A 143 -7.34 -5.38 -9.99
C ASN A 143 -7.20 -6.90 -9.94
N VAL A 144 -8.12 -7.59 -10.61
CA VAL A 144 -8.12 -9.04 -10.68
C VAL A 144 -7.14 -9.49 -11.76
N LEU A 145 -6.12 -10.25 -11.36
CA LEU A 145 -5.28 -10.96 -12.29
C LEU A 145 -6.11 -12.07 -12.96
N SER A 146 -6.12 -12.09 -14.29
CA SER A 146 -6.95 -13.01 -15.07
C SER A 146 -6.29 -14.37 -15.33
N SER A 147 -4.98 -14.51 -15.10
CA SER A 147 -4.24 -15.74 -15.39
C SER A 147 -3.03 -15.94 -14.48
N ILE A 148 -2.57 -17.19 -14.39
CA ILE A 148 -1.31 -17.56 -13.73
C ILE A 148 -0.10 -16.86 -14.35
N MET A 149 -0.11 -16.65 -15.67
CA MET A 149 0.95 -15.90 -16.34
C MET A 149 0.96 -14.44 -15.87
N GLY A 150 -0.22 -13.84 -15.74
CA GLY A 150 -0.40 -12.51 -15.14
C GLY A 150 0.16 -12.46 -13.72
N PHE A 151 -0.16 -13.45 -12.89
CA PHE A 151 0.40 -13.59 -11.54
C PHE A 151 1.93 -13.68 -11.54
N LYS A 152 2.53 -14.56 -12.35
CA LYS A 152 3.99 -14.72 -12.40
C LYS A 152 4.69 -13.43 -12.79
N VAL A 153 4.18 -12.74 -13.81
CA VAL A 153 4.71 -11.45 -14.28
C VAL A 153 4.57 -10.38 -13.20
N PHE A 154 3.40 -10.30 -12.56
CA PHE A 154 3.13 -9.30 -11.52
C PHE A 154 4.00 -9.52 -10.28
N PHE A 155 3.97 -10.74 -9.72
CA PHE A 155 4.80 -11.13 -8.58
C PHE A 155 6.31 -11.00 -8.90
N GLY A 156 6.72 -11.30 -10.13
CA GLY A 156 8.11 -11.14 -10.57
C GLY A 156 8.60 -9.69 -10.62
N LYS A 157 7.68 -8.72 -10.70
CA LYS A 157 7.98 -7.28 -10.63
C LYS A 157 7.93 -6.73 -9.22
N TYR A 158 7.42 -7.49 -8.25
CA TYR A 158 7.29 -7.06 -6.87
C TYR A 158 8.67 -6.74 -6.29
N LYS A 159 8.93 -5.44 -6.06
CA LYS A 159 10.19 -4.91 -5.55
C LYS A 159 9.90 -4.26 -4.20
N ASN A 160 10.03 -5.03 -3.12
CA ASN A 160 10.08 -4.50 -1.76
C ASN A 160 11.26 -5.10 -0.99
N ASN A 161 11.54 -4.47 0.15
CA ASN A 161 12.61 -4.86 1.06
C ASN A 161 12.62 -6.38 1.32
N THR A 162 13.81 -6.90 1.55
CA THR A 162 14.11 -8.33 1.73
C THR A 162 13.18 -9.05 2.71
N THR A 163 12.73 -8.36 3.76
CA THR A 163 11.86 -8.92 4.81
C THR A 163 10.40 -9.10 4.34
N ASP A 164 9.90 -8.19 3.50
CA ASP A 164 8.49 -8.14 3.10
C ASP A 164 8.15 -9.23 2.06
N LEU A 165 9.12 -9.64 1.24
CA LEU A 165 8.93 -10.67 0.23
C LEU A 165 8.77 -12.06 0.86
N ILE A 166 9.61 -12.40 1.84
CA ILE A 166 9.56 -13.71 2.51
C ILE A 166 8.27 -13.84 3.33
N SER A 167 7.88 -12.80 4.06
CA SER A 167 6.62 -12.80 4.79
C SER A 167 5.40 -12.94 3.86
N LEU A 168 5.44 -12.31 2.68
CA LEU A 168 4.40 -12.44 1.67
C LEU A 168 4.34 -13.86 1.09
N ILE A 169 5.50 -14.46 0.77
CA ILE A 169 5.58 -15.85 0.28
C ILE A 169 4.99 -16.81 1.32
N GLN A 170 5.31 -16.61 2.61
CA GLN A 170 4.78 -17.44 3.67
C GLN A 170 3.26 -17.29 3.79
N CYS A 171 2.74 -16.06 3.82
CA CYS A 171 1.30 -15.81 3.82
C CYS A 171 0.61 -16.48 2.61
N CYS A 172 1.21 -16.45 1.42
CA CYS A 172 0.68 -17.12 0.24
C CYS A 172 0.64 -18.64 0.40
N ARG A 173 1.63 -19.25 1.07
CA ARG A 173 1.64 -20.69 1.35
C ARG A 173 0.56 -21.09 2.35
N ASP A 174 0.37 -20.27 3.38
CA ASP A 174 -0.57 -20.54 4.47
C ASP A 174 -2.04 -20.52 3.99
N ILE A 175 -2.32 -19.88 2.85
CA ILE A 175 -3.67 -19.82 2.26
C ILE A 175 -3.87 -20.77 1.08
N ILE A 176 -2.86 -21.53 0.67
CA ILE A 176 -2.96 -22.47 -0.45
C ILE A 176 -3.28 -23.87 0.10
N HIS A 177 -4.35 -24.51 -0.39
CA HIS A 177 -4.88 -25.76 0.16
C HIS A 177 -4.98 -26.93 -0.86
N ASN A 178 -4.28 -26.85 -2.00
CA ASN A 178 -4.11 -27.88 -3.04
C ASN A 178 -5.08 -27.85 -4.23
N HIS A 179 -5.56 -26.67 -4.63
CA HIS A 179 -6.19 -26.52 -5.94
C HIS A 179 -5.14 -26.65 -7.08
N PRO A 180 -5.45 -27.19 -8.27
CA PRO A 180 -4.47 -27.36 -9.35
C PRO A 180 -3.74 -26.08 -9.74
N LEU A 181 -4.44 -24.94 -9.78
CA LEU A 181 -3.84 -23.62 -10.01
C LEU A 181 -2.89 -23.22 -8.88
N GLU A 182 -3.20 -23.60 -7.64
CA GLU A 182 -2.37 -23.28 -6.49
C GLU A 182 -1.05 -24.08 -6.46
N LYS A 183 -1.01 -25.30 -7.03
CA LYS A 183 0.23 -26.07 -7.16
C LYS A 183 1.28 -25.33 -7.98
N GLU A 184 0.86 -24.77 -9.12
CA GLU A 184 1.75 -23.99 -9.98
C GLU A 184 2.17 -22.66 -9.31
N ILE A 185 1.29 -22.06 -8.51
CA ILE A 185 1.64 -20.90 -7.68
C ILE A 185 2.70 -21.28 -6.64
N ILE A 186 2.54 -22.39 -5.90
CA ILE A 186 3.52 -22.87 -4.91
C ILE A 186 4.89 -23.08 -5.57
N GLU A 187 4.93 -23.76 -6.71
CA GLU A 187 6.19 -24.02 -7.42
C GLU A 187 6.89 -22.72 -7.82
N TYR A 188 6.12 -21.75 -8.31
CA TYR A 188 6.66 -20.45 -8.66
C TYR A 188 7.17 -19.68 -7.42
N LEU A 189 6.43 -19.67 -6.32
CA LEU A 189 6.84 -19.05 -5.07
C LEU A 189 8.11 -19.69 -4.50
N LYS A 190 8.22 -21.03 -4.53
CA LYS A 190 9.45 -21.78 -4.16
C LYS A 190 10.64 -21.36 -5.03
N LYS A 191 10.45 -21.25 -6.34
CA LYS A 191 11.49 -20.78 -7.26
C LYS A 191 11.95 -19.37 -6.89
N LYS A 192 11.02 -18.46 -6.59
CA LYS A 192 11.33 -17.07 -6.22
C LYS A 192 12.04 -16.95 -4.88
N GLU A 193 11.60 -17.71 -3.89
CA GLU A 193 12.27 -17.80 -2.58
C GLU A 193 13.72 -18.30 -2.73
N LYS A 194 13.95 -19.35 -3.52
CA LYS A 194 15.31 -19.87 -3.79
C LYS A 194 16.20 -18.81 -4.44
N GLN A 195 15.73 -18.18 -5.52
CA GLN A 195 16.47 -17.11 -6.23
C GLN A 195 16.83 -15.95 -5.29
N PHE A 196 15.89 -15.58 -4.42
CA PHE A 196 16.07 -14.52 -3.45
C PHE A 196 17.09 -14.88 -2.36
N ASN A 197 17.04 -16.12 -1.84
CA ASN A 197 18.01 -16.60 -0.85
C ASN A 197 19.43 -16.68 -1.43
N GLU A 198 19.57 -17.10 -2.69
CA GLU A 198 20.84 -17.10 -3.41
C GLU A 198 21.39 -15.68 -3.59
N PHE A 199 20.55 -14.72 -3.98
CA PHE A 199 20.95 -13.32 -4.13
C PHE A 199 21.40 -12.71 -2.79
N THR A 200 20.66 -12.96 -1.71
CA THR A 200 20.98 -12.44 -0.37
C THR A 200 22.31 -13.00 0.14
N LYS A 201 22.55 -14.31 -0.06
CA LYS A 201 23.84 -14.95 0.27
C LYS A 201 25.00 -14.33 -0.49
N PHE A 202 24.84 -14.12 -1.81
CA PHE A 202 25.86 -13.48 -2.64
C PHE A 202 26.17 -12.05 -2.18
N ARG A 203 25.14 -11.26 -1.85
CA ARG A 203 25.30 -9.89 -1.34
C ARG A 203 26.07 -9.86 -0.02
N HIS A 204 25.73 -10.72 0.93
CA HIS A 204 26.45 -10.79 2.21
C HIS A 204 27.90 -11.27 2.06
N ALA A 205 28.16 -12.22 1.17
CA ALA A 205 29.51 -12.69 0.87
C ALA A 205 30.41 -11.56 0.31
N ASN A 206 29.88 -10.71 -0.56
CA ASN A 206 30.63 -9.60 -1.14
C ASN A 206 30.84 -8.43 -0.16
N ILE A 207 29.91 -8.20 0.77
CA ILE A 207 30.08 -7.19 1.82
C ILE A 207 31.11 -7.65 2.85
N ALA A 208 31.17 -8.94 3.17
CA ALA A 208 32.16 -9.49 4.09
C ALA A 208 33.58 -9.58 3.50
N ALA A 209 33.71 -9.49 2.17
CA ALA A 209 34.98 -9.56 1.45
C ALA A 209 35.56 -8.17 1.07
N ALA A 210 34.83 -7.09 1.34
CA ALA A 210 35.22 -5.70 1.07
C ALA A 210 35.54 -4.95 2.37
#